data_AF-A0A091K690-F1
#
_entry.id   AF-A0A091K690-F1
#
_cell.length_a   1.000
_cell.length_b   1.000
_cell.length_c   1.000
_cell.angle_alpha   90.00
_cell.angle_beta   90.00
_cell.angle_gamma   90.00
#
_symmetry.space_group_name_H-M   'P 1'
#
loop_
_entity.id
_entity.type
_entity.pdbx_description
1 polymer ?
#
loop_
_entity_poly.entity_id
_entity_poly.type
_entity_poly.pdbx_seq_one_letter_code
_entity_poly.pdbx_strand_id
1 'polypeptide(L)'
;AQYCGLLFRHEGWPLCIHERIVIQLASIDWRTLQPGDFYLQVVPYLKKSPRIVLKCLAKDKHNVEEVVIPEVSYTSIFTLEWLSAFNGERMGIALENCLLTTDDKIFRVPWDKVVNPEFINKPKRISEALVNGICPSPVPQEDLRSDLE
;
A
#
# COMPACT_ATOMS: atom_id res chain seq x y z
N ALA A 1 -15.05 -10.36 -2.68
CA ALA A 1 -13.83 -9.54 -2.75
C ALA A 1 -14.07 -8.22 -2.01
N GLN A 2 -13.16 -7.78 -1.14
CA GLN A 2 -13.34 -6.64 -0.22
C GLN A 2 -13.69 -5.31 -0.92
N TYR A 3 -13.25 -5.11 -2.16
CA TYR A 3 -13.42 -3.86 -2.92
C TYR A 3 -14.27 -4.02 -4.19
N CYS A 4 -15.12 -5.03 -4.23
CA CYS A 4 -16.00 -5.28 -5.37
C CYS A 4 -16.88 -4.05 -5.68
N GLY A 5 -16.87 -3.58 -6.93
CA GLY A 5 -17.68 -2.44 -7.37
C GLY A 5 -17.17 -1.05 -6.94
N LEU A 6 -16.00 -0.96 -6.30
CA LEU A 6 -15.38 0.30 -5.93
C LEU A 6 -14.27 0.69 -6.91
N LEU A 7 -14.23 1.95 -7.31
CA LEU A 7 -13.18 2.49 -8.17
C LEU A 7 -12.12 3.22 -7.32
N PHE A 8 -10.91 2.65 -7.29
CA PHE A 8 -9.76 3.26 -6.62
C PHE A 8 -9.45 4.63 -7.22
N ARG A 9 -9.13 5.59 -6.35
CA ARG A 9 -8.66 6.91 -6.74
C ARG A 9 -7.25 6.88 -7.30
N HIS A 10 -6.43 5.94 -6.83
CA HIS A 10 -5.06 5.76 -7.27
C HIS A 10 -4.95 4.48 -8.08
N GLU A 11 -4.57 4.64 -9.35
CA GLU A 11 -4.20 3.51 -10.19
C GLU A 11 -2.97 2.82 -9.60
N GLY A 12 -2.99 1.48 -9.55
CA GLY A 12 -1.88 0.70 -9.03
C GLY A 12 -1.79 0.60 -7.51
N TRP A 13 -2.75 1.13 -6.74
CA TRP A 13 -2.81 0.91 -5.29
C TRP A 13 -2.82 -0.62 -4.98
N PRO A 14 -2.02 -1.10 -4.00
CA PRO A 14 -1.20 -0.36 -3.04
C PRO A 14 0.27 -0.14 -3.47
N LEU A 15 0.65 -0.51 -4.69
CA LEU A 15 2.04 -0.35 -5.18
C LEU A 15 2.34 1.08 -5.63
N CYS A 16 1.30 1.82 -6.04
CA CYS A 16 1.38 3.21 -6.47
C CYS A 16 0.27 4.04 -5.81
N ILE A 17 0.62 5.26 -5.36
CA ILE A 17 -0.34 6.23 -4.83
C ILE A 17 -0.13 7.55 -5.57
N HIS A 18 -1.10 7.93 -6.40
CA HIS A 18 -0.90 8.90 -7.48
C HIS A 18 0.25 8.44 -8.39
N GLU A 19 1.32 9.23 -8.49
CA GLU A 19 2.53 8.90 -9.29
C GLU A 19 3.68 8.38 -8.41
N ARG A 20 3.40 8.09 -7.13
CA ARG A 20 4.43 7.77 -6.14
C ARG A 20 4.54 6.26 -5.95
N ILE A 21 5.73 5.72 -6.13
CA ILE A 21 6.04 4.30 -5.98
C ILE A 21 6.22 3.96 -4.49
N VAL A 22 5.54 2.90 -4.04
CA VAL A 22 5.61 2.41 -2.65
C VAL A 22 6.73 1.39 -2.44
N ILE A 23 6.95 0.49 -3.41
CA ILE A 23 8.07 -0.46 -3.38
C ILE A 23 9.18 0.02 -4.30
N GLN A 24 10.30 0.42 -3.72
CA GLN A 24 11.45 0.98 -4.41
C GLN A 24 12.18 -0.08 -5.26
N LEU A 25 12.65 0.33 -6.43
CA LEU A 25 13.53 -0.47 -7.31
C LEU A 25 15.02 -0.12 -7.13
N ALA A 26 15.31 1.01 -6.49
CA ALA A 26 16.65 1.47 -6.13
C ALA A 26 16.68 1.89 -4.66
N SER A 27 17.87 1.98 -4.07
CA SER A 27 17.99 2.45 -2.69
C SER A 27 17.84 3.97 -2.62
N ILE A 28 17.11 4.42 -1.60
CA ILE A 28 17.00 5.85 -1.24
C ILE A 28 18.24 6.25 -0.45
N ASP A 29 18.75 7.49 -0.63
CA ASP A 29 19.84 8.02 0.19
C ASP A 29 19.42 8.01 1.66
N TRP A 30 20.14 7.24 2.47
CA TRP A 30 19.82 7.03 3.86
C TRP A 30 19.83 8.32 4.69
N ARG A 31 20.56 9.35 4.25
CA ARG A 31 20.61 10.65 4.93
C ARG A 31 19.27 11.37 4.96
N THR A 32 18.32 10.98 4.10
CA THR A 32 16.95 11.52 4.11
C THR A 32 16.05 10.83 5.12
N LEU A 33 16.45 9.67 5.65
CA LEU A 33 15.69 8.96 6.67
C LEU A 33 15.74 9.70 8.00
N GLN A 34 14.56 9.86 8.58
CA GLN A 34 14.31 10.35 9.92
C GLN A 34 13.91 9.16 10.82
N PRO A 35 14.02 9.31 12.14
CA PRO A 35 13.50 8.30 13.06
C PRO A 35 12.00 8.06 12.84
N GLY A 36 11.60 6.78 12.76
CA GLY A 36 10.23 6.38 12.45
C GLY A 36 9.94 6.18 10.96
N ASP A 37 10.92 6.45 10.10
CA ASP A 37 10.79 6.20 8.66
C ASP A 37 11.20 4.80 8.26
N PHE A 38 10.56 4.33 7.20
CA PHE A 38 11.01 3.17 6.47
C PHE A 38 10.69 3.27 4.97
N TYR A 39 11.28 2.40 4.18
CA TYR A 39 10.83 2.12 2.82
C TYR A 39 10.96 0.63 2.51
N LEU A 40 10.12 0.18 1.57
CA LEU A 40 10.19 -1.16 1.03
C LEU A 40 11.01 -1.12 -0.25
N GLN A 41 11.90 -2.09 -0.44
CA GLN A 41 12.71 -2.19 -1.65
C GLN A 41 12.72 -3.62 -2.18
N VAL A 42 12.58 -3.79 -3.50
CA VAL A 42 12.93 -5.04 -4.16
C VAL A 42 14.45 -5.09 -4.32
N VAL A 43 15.09 -6.12 -3.78
CA VAL A 43 16.54 -6.34 -3.93
C VAL A 43 16.81 -7.67 -4.65
N PRO A 44 17.88 -7.73 -5.46
CA PRO A 44 18.29 -8.98 -6.10
C PRO A 44 18.69 -10.00 -5.04
N TYR A 45 18.36 -11.28 -5.29
CA TYR A 45 18.70 -12.38 -4.39
C TYR A 45 19.46 -13.48 -5.13
N LEU A 46 20.73 -13.19 -5.47
CA LEU A 46 21.64 -14.12 -6.14
C LEU A 46 20.98 -14.78 -7.38
N LYS A 47 20.90 -16.12 -7.39
CA LYS A 47 20.26 -16.93 -8.46
C LYS A 47 18.79 -17.28 -8.19
N LYS A 48 18.16 -16.62 -7.21
CA LYS A 48 16.75 -16.85 -6.82
C LYS A 48 15.89 -15.64 -7.19
N SER A 49 14.59 -15.77 -6.99
CA SER A 49 13.63 -14.68 -7.16
C SER A 49 14.02 -13.47 -6.31
N PRO A 50 13.85 -12.23 -6.81
CA PRO A 50 14.02 -11.02 -6.02
C PRO A 50 13.17 -11.04 -4.76
N ARG A 51 13.66 -10.40 -3.70
CA ARG A 51 13.00 -10.35 -2.39
C ARG A 51 12.70 -8.92 -1.99
N ILE A 52 11.68 -8.75 -1.15
CA ILE A 52 11.37 -7.46 -0.55
C ILE A 52 12.13 -7.33 0.77
N VAL A 53 12.76 -6.18 0.97
CA VAL A 53 13.37 -5.76 2.24
C VAL A 53 12.70 -4.50 2.75
N LEU A 54 12.60 -4.39 4.07
CA LEU A 54 12.32 -3.13 4.75
C LEU A 54 13.65 -2.46 5.11
N LYS A 55 13.78 -1.18 4.80
CA LYS A 55 14.94 -0.35 5.17
C LYS A 55 14.51 0.79 6.06
N CYS A 56 15.17 0.97 7.19
CA CYS A 56 14.90 2.04 8.14
C CYS A 56 16.20 2.51 8.79
N LEU A 57 16.14 3.63 9.50
CA LEU A 57 17.31 4.14 10.23
C LEU A 57 17.64 3.19 11.39
N ALA A 58 18.90 2.76 11.49
CA ALA A 58 19.37 1.93 12.60
C ALA A 58 19.25 2.69 13.94
N LYS A 59 19.22 1.94 15.05
CA LYS A 59 19.12 2.52 16.41
C LYS A 59 20.17 3.58 16.71
N ASP A 60 21.39 3.37 16.22
CA ASP A 60 22.52 4.28 16.41
C ASP A 60 22.41 5.55 15.55
N LYS A 61 21.46 5.60 14.60
CA LYS A 61 21.22 6.71 13.66
C LYS A 61 22.37 7.01 12.70
N HIS A 62 23.36 6.12 12.57
CA HIS A 62 24.51 6.33 11.69
C HIS A 62 24.50 5.45 10.44
N ASN A 63 23.61 4.46 10.39
CA ASN A 63 23.49 3.51 9.27
C ASN A 63 22.03 3.13 8.99
N VAL A 64 21.82 2.38 7.89
CA VAL A 64 20.53 1.77 7.55
C VAL A 64 20.48 0.35 8.08
N GLU A 65 19.39 0.03 8.76
CA GLU A 65 19.01 -1.34 9.08
C GLU A 65 18.16 -1.91 7.93
N GLU A 66 18.60 -3.04 7.38
CA GLU A 66 17.91 -3.78 6.32
C GLU A 66 17.34 -5.08 6.91
N VAL A 67 16.02 -5.25 6.82
CA VAL A 67 15.30 -6.43 7.31
C VAL A 67 14.64 -7.13 6.14
N VAL A 68 14.98 -8.40 5.93
CA VAL A 68 14.35 -9.22 4.89
C VAL A 68 12.92 -9.54 5.29
N ILE A 69 11.96 -9.26 4.42
CA ILE A 69 10.56 -9.62 4.63
C ILE A 69 10.38 -11.08 4.16
N PRO A 70 9.92 -11.99 5.03
CA PRO A 70 9.61 -13.37 4.64
C PRO A 70 8.55 -13.42 3.55
N GLU A 71 8.69 -14.34 2.58
CA GLU A 71 7.73 -14.50 1.48
C GLU A 71 6.29 -14.76 1.97
N VAL A 72 6.15 -15.47 3.10
CA VAL A 72 4.85 -15.71 3.75
C VAL A 72 4.13 -14.43 4.18
N SER A 73 4.85 -13.32 4.34
CA SER A 73 4.27 -12.02 4.69
C SER A 73 3.82 -11.22 3.47
N TYR A 74 4.14 -11.62 2.23
CA TYR A 74 3.89 -10.80 1.03
C TYR A 74 2.41 -10.50 0.79
N THR A 75 1.53 -11.41 1.21
CA THR A 75 0.07 -11.21 1.13
C THR A 75 -0.48 -10.26 2.20
N SER A 76 0.31 -9.92 3.22
CA SER A 76 -0.10 -9.07 4.33
C SER A 76 0.73 -7.79 4.48
N ILE A 77 1.78 -7.58 3.68
CA ILE A 77 2.63 -6.36 3.77
C ILE A 77 1.76 -5.11 3.86
N PHE A 78 0.79 -4.96 2.96
CA PHE A 78 -0.05 -3.76 2.86
C PHE A 78 -1.23 -3.76 3.83
N THR A 79 -0.97 -3.99 5.11
CA THR A 79 -1.96 -3.83 6.18
C THR A 79 -1.38 -3.09 7.39
N LEU A 80 -2.27 -2.59 8.25
CA LEU A 80 -1.86 -1.96 9.51
C LEU A 80 -1.27 -2.99 10.48
N GLU A 81 -1.86 -4.19 10.50
CA GLU A 81 -1.49 -5.29 11.37
C GLU A 81 -0.05 -5.76 11.08
N TRP A 82 0.35 -5.78 9.81
CA TRP A 82 1.71 -6.16 9.45
C TRP A 82 2.76 -5.21 10.03
N LEU A 83 2.59 -3.89 9.87
CA LEU A 83 3.53 -2.92 10.44
C LEU A 83 3.47 -2.93 11.97
N SER A 84 2.29 -3.12 12.55
CA SER A 84 2.15 -3.25 14.00
C SER A 84 2.86 -4.48 14.55
N ALA A 85 2.77 -5.63 13.89
CA ALA A 85 3.49 -6.83 14.29
C ALA A 85 5.00 -6.64 14.18
N PHE A 86 5.46 -6.05 13.07
CA PHE A 86 6.88 -5.71 12.87
C PHE A 86 7.41 -4.78 13.97
N ASN A 87 6.64 -3.75 14.35
CA ASN A 87 7.00 -2.84 15.43
C ASN A 87 6.99 -3.52 16.80
N GLY A 88 6.11 -4.50 17.04
CA GLY A 88 6.05 -5.25 18.30
C GLY A 88 7.30 -6.10 18.57
N GLU A 89 7.95 -6.58 17.51
CA GLU A 89 9.22 -7.33 17.58
C GLU A 89 10.45 -6.41 17.58
N ARG A 90 10.28 -5.15 17.15
CA ARG A 90 11.36 -4.19 17.01
C ARG A 90 11.74 -3.60 18.38
N MET A 91 12.99 -3.79 18.75
CA MET A 91 13.62 -2.95 19.76
C MET A 91 13.97 -1.61 19.08
N GLY A 92 13.34 -0.48 19.42
CA GLY A 92 13.69 0.82 18.82
C GLY A 92 12.51 1.76 18.62
N ILE A 93 12.70 2.78 17.79
CA ILE A 93 11.63 3.70 17.41
C ILE A 93 10.67 2.97 16.47
N ALA A 94 9.38 3.05 16.77
CA ALA A 94 8.33 2.48 15.96
C ALA A 94 8.32 3.13 14.57
N LEU A 95 8.17 2.30 13.54
CA LEU A 95 8.04 2.74 12.18
C LEU A 95 6.61 3.20 11.93
N GLU A 96 6.46 4.37 11.30
CA GLU A 96 5.17 5.04 11.15
C GLU A 96 4.99 5.61 9.73
N ASN A 97 6.08 6.09 9.12
CA ASN A 97 6.03 6.74 7.82
C ASN A 97 6.79 5.95 6.76
N CYS A 98 6.12 5.64 5.65
CA CYS A 98 6.73 5.06 4.48
C CYS A 98 7.26 6.17 3.56
N LEU A 99 8.49 6.01 3.07
CA LEU A 99 9.02 6.86 2.01
C LEU A 99 8.58 6.33 0.65
N LEU A 100 7.82 7.16 -0.06
CA LEU A 100 7.40 6.95 -1.44
C LEU A 100 8.19 7.89 -2.35
N THR A 101 8.38 7.51 -3.61
CA THR A 101 9.20 8.30 -4.55
C THR A 101 8.47 8.58 -5.84
N THR A 102 8.70 9.76 -6.40
CA THR A 102 8.56 10.05 -7.83
C THR A 102 9.95 10.14 -8.45
N ASP A 103 10.05 10.54 -9.71
CA ASP A 103 11.32 10.66 -10.43
C ASP A 103 12.37 11.53 -9.71
N ASP A 104 11.94 12.59 -9.02
CA ASP A 104 12.82 13.60 -8.42
C ASP A 104 12.58 13.86 -6.92
N LYS A 105 11.54 13.26 -6.32
CA LYS A 105 11.08 13.63 -4.97
C LYS A 105 10.81 12.42 -4.10
N ILE A 106 11.08 12.61 -2.81
CA ILE A 106 10.76 11.68 -1.74
C ILE A 106 9.61 12.25 -0.92
N PHE A 107 8.61 11.44 -0.64
CA PHE A 107 7.42 11.78 0.14
C PHE A 107 7.34 10.92 1.39
N ARG A 108 7.24 11.57 2.55
CA ARG A 108 6.96 10.92 3.84
C ARG A 108 5.45 10.74 3.98
N VAL A 109 4.97 9.51 3.92
CA VAL A 109 3.54 9.21 3.98
C VAL A 109 3.26 8.31 5.19
N PRO A 110 2.36 8.71 6.10
CA PRO A 110 1.91 7.84 7.19
C PRO A 110 1.41 6.50 6.65
N TRP A 111 1.78 5.39 7.29
CA TRP A 111 1.49 4.05 6.76
C TRP A 111 -0.01 3.80 6.59
N ASP A 112 -0.85 4.33 7.47
CA ASP A 112 -2.30 4.24 7.35
C ASP A 112 -2.82 4.88 6.05
N LYS A 113 -2.18 5.93 5.53
CA LYS A 113 -2.52 6.52 4.24
C LYS A 113 -2.01 5.71 3.05
N VAL A 114 -1.04 4.84 3.27
CA VAL A 114 -0.55 3.93 2.23
C VAL A 114 -1.48 2.73 2.09
N VAL A 115 -1.86 2.11 3.22
CA VAL A 115 -2.61 0.84 3.22
C VAL A 115 -4.13 0.99 3.23
N ASN A 116 -4.66 2.21 3.30
CA ASN A 116 -6.09 2.45 3.15
C ASN A 116 -6.38 3.07 1.78
N PRO A 117 -7.16 2.40 0.92
CA PRO A 117 -7.47 2.93 -0.39
C PRO A 117 -8.42 4.12 -0.35
N GLU A 118 -8.21 5.07 -1.26
CA GLU A 118 -9.16 6.13 -1.56
C GLU A 118 -10.00 5.75 -2.78
N PHE A 119 -11.25 6.24 -2.87
CA PHE A 119 -12.18 5.93 -3.95
C PHE A 119 -12.76 7.20 -4.57
N ILE A 120 -12.94 7.21 -5.90
CA ILE A 120 -13.38 8.41 -6.68
C ILE A 120 -14.83 8.78 -6.38
N ASN A 121 -15.69 7.78 -6.26
CA ASN A 121 -17.09 7.93 -5.90
C ASN A 121 -17.36 7.03 -4.71
N LYS A 122 -17.13 7.52 -3.48
CA LYS A 122 -17.68 6.83 -2.31
C LYS A 122 -19.19 6.75 -2.55
N PRO A 123 -19.80 5.56 -2.72
CA PRO A 123 -21.25 5.49 -2.79
C PRO A 123 -21.77 6.21 -1.54
N LYS A 124 -22.66 7.20 -1.71
CA LYS A 124 -23.36 7.80 -0.58
C LYS A 124 -23.86 6.62 0.25
N ARG A 125 -23.38 6.51 1.50
CA ARG A 125 -23.57 5.38 2.41
C ARG A 125 -24.77 4.52 2.00
N ILE A 126 -24.51 3.41 1.32
CA ILE A 126 -25.44 2.29 1.38
C ILE A 126 -25.13 1.66 2.73
N SER A 127 -25.73 2.24 3.77
CA SER A 127 -25.80 1.60 5.07
C SER A 127 -26.31 0.18 4.86
N GLU A 128 -25.55 -0.78 5.39
CA GLU A 128 -26.01 -2.10 5.84
C GLU A 128 -26.17 -3.25 4.82
N ALA A 129 -25.98 -3.07 3.51
CA ALA A 129 -26.15 -4.20 2.57
C ALA A 129 -24.89 -5.06 2.29
N LEU A 130 -23.68 -4.63 2.69
CA LEU A 130 -22.44 -5.38 2.43
C LEU A 130 -22.15 -6.52 3.43
N VAL A 131 -23.03 -6.76 4.40
CA VAL A 131 -22.91 -7.92 5.32
C VAL A 131 -23.07 -9.26 4.57
N ASN A 132 -23.66 -9.29 3.37
CA ASN A 132 -24.01 -10.54 2.68
C ASN A 132 -23.32 -10.79 1.32
N GLY A 133 -22.26 -10.08 0.95
CA GLY A 133 -21.38 -10.51 -0.14
C GLY A 133 -22.00 -10.58 -1.56
N ILE A 134 -23.09 -9.86 -1.81
CA ILE A 134 -23.70 -9.78 -3.15
C ILE A 134 -23.27 -8.46 -3.79
N CYS A 135 -22.56 -8.52 -4.92
CA CYS A 135 -22.27 -7.34 -5.75
C CYS A 135 -23.39 -7.17 -6.77
N PRO A 136 -24.28 -6.17 -6.66
CA PRO A 136 -25.15 -5.82 -7.77
C PRO A 136 -24.31 -5.02 -8.77
N SER A 137 -23.93 -5.64 -9.88
CA SER A 137 -23.46 -4.92 -11.05
C SER A 137 -24.59 -4.00 -11.56
N PRO A 138 -24.36 -2.70 -11.79
CA PRO A 138 -25.35 -1.86 -12.44
C PRO A 138 -25.36 -2.20 -13.93
N VAL A 139 -26.39 -2.93 -14.38
CA VAL A 139 -26.70 -3.06 -15.81
C VAL A 139 -27.48 -1.81 -16.21
N PRO A 140 -27.06 -1.03 -17.22
CA PRO A 140 -27.90 0.04 -17.77
C PRO A 140 -29.14 -0.59 -18.42
N GLN A 141 -30.35 -0.23 -17.99
CA GLN A 141 -31.57 -0.59 -18.69
C GLN A 141 -31.62 0.15 -20.03
N GLU A 142 -31.59 -0.60 -21.14
CA GLU A 142 -32.02 -0.08 -22.43
C GLU A 142 -33.54 0.12 -22.40
N ASP A 143 -33.98 1.36 -22.60
CA ASP A 143 -35.38 1.74 -22.78
C ASP A 143 -35.92 1.14 -24.09
N LEU A 144 -36.53 -0.05 -24.04
CA LEU A 144 -37.44 -0.49 -25.10
C LEU A 144 -38.73 0.31 -25.00
N ARG A 145 -38.80 1.43 -25.73
CA ARG A 145 -40.06 2.00 -26.18
C ARG A 145 -40.74 0.98 -27.09
N SER A 146 -41.85 0.42 -26.62
CA SER A 146 -42.74 -0.37 -27.46
C SER A 146 -43.49 0.56 -28.40
N ASP A 147 -42.92 0.80 -29.57
CA ASP A 147 -43.69 1.19 -30.76
C ASP A 147 -44.19 -0.10 -31.41
N LEU A 148 -45.48 -0.43 -31.23
CA LEU A 148 -46.31 -0.97 -32.31
C LEU A 148 -47.81 -0.99 -31.89
N GLU A 149 -48.57 -0.19 -32.63
CA GLU A 149 -49.98 -0.26 -33.03
C GLU A 149 -51.02 -1.00 -32.17
#